data_AF-A0A9P6J8P9-F1
#
_entry.id   AF-A0A9P6J8P9-F1
#
_cell.length_a   1.000
_cell.length_b   1.000
_cell.length_c   1.000
_cell.angle_alpha   90.00
_cell.angle_beta   90.00
_cell.angle_gamma   90.00
#
_symmetry.space_group_name_H-M   'P 1'
#
loop_
_entity.id
_entity.type
_entity.pdbx_description
1 polymer ?
#
loop_
_entity_poly.entity_id
_entity_poly.type
_entity_poly.pdbx_seq_one_letter_code
_entity_poly.pdbx_strand_id
1 'polypeptide(L)'
;MNRQHSNGYNSEIQMCISDVGFDLADVTLPEGVTVNAYCGHLDNMVPIEASREMGRKCGWDMHEFKYSGHGGPRICMYALEDYAMAVQAIEAAKVVQEQWSEKGDY
;
A
#
# COMPACT_ATOMS: atom_id res chain seq x y z
N MET A 1 -34.34 -1.36 0.72
CA MET A 1 -33.45 -1.83 1.80
C MET A 1 -32.28 -0.87 1.88
N ASN A 2 -32.20 -0.12 2.98
CA ASN A 2 -31.08 0.77 3.29
C ASN A 2 -29.83 -0.08 3.54
N ARG A 3 -28.83 -0.02 2.65
CA ARG A 3 -27.46 -0.44 2.97
C ARG A 3 -26.79 0.71 3.70
N GLN A 4 -27.08 0.76 4.98
CA GLN A 4 -26.55 1.73 5.91
C GLN A 4 -25.14 1.26 6.34
N HIS A 5 -24.16 2.17 6.19
CA HIS A 5 -22.82 2.18 6.82
C HIS A 5 -21.74 1.22 6.29
N SER A 6 -21.19 1.50 5.11
CA SER A 6 -19.73 1.30 4.92
C SER A 6 -19.03 2.42 5.72
N ASN A 7 -18.45 2.09 6.87
CA ASN A 7 -17.73 3.05 7.73
C ASN A 7 -16.40 3.53 7.13
N GLY A 8 -16.35 3.84 5.83
CA GLY A 8 -15.31 4.71 5.25
C GLY A 8 -13.88 4.17 5.23
N TYR A 9 -13.63 2.91 5.58
CA TYR A 9 -12.33 2.28 5.42
C TYR A 9 -12.44 1.11 4.44
N ASN A 10 -12.17 1.37 3.16
CA ASN A 10 -11.54 0.35 2.33
C ASN A 10 -10.12 0.19 2.90
N SER A 11 -9.97 -0.64 3.94
CA SER A 11 -8.69 -0.83 4.61
C SER A 11 -7.80 -1.65 3.69
N GLU A 12 -6.86 -0.98 3.03
CA GLU A 12 -5.83 -1.63 2.23
C GLU A 12 -4.63 -1.94 3.14
N ILE A 13 -4.19 -3.19 3.15
CA ILE A 13 -2.94 -3.60 3.80
C ILE A 13 -1.88 -3.65 2.71
N GLN A 14 -0.83 -2.83 2.84
CA GLN A 14 0.35 -2.91 1.97
C GLN A 14 1.43 -3.72 2.68
N MET A 15 2.01 -4.71 2.00
CA MET A 15 3.04 -5.55 2.62
C MET A 15 4.03 -6.14 1.62
N CYS A 16 5.26 -6.35 2.04
CA CYS A 16 6.19 -7.22 1.31
C CYS A 16 5.82 -8.68 1.58
N ILE A 17 5.56 -9.44 0.52
CA ILE A 17 5.13 -10.84 0.65
C ILE A 17 6.20 -11.69 1.34
N SER A 18 7.46 -11.34 1.10
CA SER A 18 8.63 -12.05 1.58
C SER A 18 8.94 -11.78 3.05
N ASP A 19 8.35 -10.73 3.63
CA ASP A 19 8.58 -10.32 5.03
C ASP A 19 7.49 -10.83 5.98
N VAL A 20 6.22 -10.69 5.59
CA VAL A 20 5.06 -10.99 6.44
C VAL A 20 3.92 -11.70 5.68
N GLY A 21 4.04 -11.81 4.36
CA GLY A 21 2.97 -12.36 3.53
C GLY A 21 2.67 -13.81 3.89
N PHE A 22 3.67 -14.66 4.06
CA PHE A 22 3.45 -16.06 4.39
C PHE A 22 2.75 -16.28 5.74
N ASP A 23 2.99 -15.42 6.73
CA ASP A 23 2.34 -15.50 8.05
C ASP A 23 0.85 -15.09 7.98
N LEU A 24 0.49 -14.23 7.03
CA LEU A 24 -0.88 -13.78 6.82
C LEU A 24 -1.71 -14.74 5.94
N ALA A 25 -1.08 -15.76 5.36
CA ALA A 25 -1.74 -16.70 4.46
C ALA A 25 -2.90 -17.48 5.12
N ASP A 26 -2.83 -17.69 6.43
CA ASP A 26 -3.82 -18.46 7.21
C ASP A 26 -4.70 -17.55 8.08
N VAL A 27 -4.57 -16.22 7.95
CA VAL A 27 -5.38 -15.25 8.70
C VAL A 27 -6.68 -14.96 7.95
N THR A 28 -7.81 -15.05 8.66
CA THR A 28 -9.09 -14.59 8.12
C THR A 28 -9.17 -13.07 8.17
N LEU A 29 -9.20 -12.43 7.01
CA LEU A 29 -9.33 -10.98 6.90
C LEU A 29 -10.80 -10.55 7.03
N PRO A 30 -11.09 -9.42 7.70
CA PRO A 30 -12.43 -8.84 7.72
C PRO A 30 -12.96 -8.53 6.32
N GLU A 31 -14.29 -8.53 6.17
CA GLU A 31 -14.93 -8.19 4.90
C GLU A 31 -14.55 -6.77 4.45
N GLY A 32 -14.21 -6.63 3.16
CA GLY A 32 -13.82 -5.34 2.56
C GLY A 32 -12.34 -4.96 2.74
N VAL A 33 -11.54 -5.76 3.46
CA VAL A 33 -10.09 -5.58 3.54
C VAL A 33 -9.43 -6.18 2.29
N THR A 34 -8.59 -5.38 1.64
CA THR A 34 -7.76 -5.84 0.52
C THR A 34 -6.30 -5.85 0.93
N VAL A 35 -5.53 -6.77 0.35
CA VAL A 35 -4.10 -6.86 0.57
C VAL A 35 -3.38 -6.59 -0.75
N ASN A 36 -2.52 -5.58 -0.72
CA ASN A 36 -1.56 -5.26 -1.76
C ASN A 36 -0.21 -5.86 -1.35
N ALA A 37 0.19 -6.93 -2.03
CA ALA A 37 1.38 -7.69 -1.75
C ALA A 37 2.49 -7.36 -2.77
N TYR A 38 3.65 -6.94 -2.27
CA TYR A 38 4.78 -6.47 -3.05
C TYR A 38 5.89 -7.52 -3.03
N CYS A 39 6.49 -7.84 -4.19
CA CYS A 39 7.52 -8.87 -4.31
C CYS A 39 8.56 -8.55 -5.40
N GLY A 40 9.78 -9.07 -5.22
CA GLY A 40 10.92 -8.82 -6.11
C GLY A 40 11.10 -9.95 -7.12
N HIS A 41 11.24 -9.61 -8.41
CA HIS A 41 11.40 -10.62 -9.46
C HIS A 41 12.72 -11.42 -9.37
N LEU A 42 13.75 -10.83 -8.75
CA LEU A 42 15.07 -11.44 -8.53
C LEU A 42 15.28 -11.84 -7.06
N ASP A 43 14.21 -11.98 -6.29
CA ASP A 43 14.31 -12.45 -4.91
C ASP A 43 14.81 -13.91 -4.89
N ASN A 44 15.99 -14.10 -4.29
CA ASN A 44 16.65 -15.40 -4.18
C ASN A 44 16.38 -16.09 -2.84
N MET A 45 15.68 -15.44 -1.91
CA MET A 45 15.26 -16.01 -0.63
C MET A 45 13.80 -16.47 -0.69
N VAL A 46 12.94 -15.68 -1.33
CA VAL A 46 11.54 -16.01 -1.61
C VAL A 46 11.31 -15.90 -3.12
N PRO A 47 11.40 -17.01 -3.87
CA PRO A 47 11.21 -16.98 -5.31
C PRO A 47 9.86 -16.38 -5.75
N ILE A 48 9.85 -15.72 -6.90
CA ILE A 48 8.65 -15.04 -7.42
C ILE A 48 7.48 -16.00 -7.65
N GLU A 49 7.77 -17.27 -8.00
CA GLU A 49 6.76 -18.30 -8.20
C GLU A 49 5.98 -18.59 -6.90
N ALA A 50 6.68 -18.68 -5.76
CA ALA A 50 6.06 -18.89 -4.45
C ALA A 50 5.18 -17.69 -4.07
N SER A 51 5.66 -16.48 -4.38
CA SER A 51 4.91 -15.24 -4.17
C SER A 51 3.61 -15.21 -4.97
N ARG A 52 3.68 -15.59 -6.26
CA ARG A 52 2.51 -15.67 -7.16
C ARG A 52 1.52 -16.76 -6.77
N GLU A 53 2.00 -17.89 -6.27
CA GLU A 53 1.15 -18.96 -5.77
C GLU A 53 0.37 -18.49 -4.54
N MET A 54 1.06 -17.83 -3.61
CA MET A 54 0.44 -17.28 -2.41
C MET A 54 -0.61 -16.21 -2.73
N GLY A 55 -0.28 -15.24 -3.58
CA GLY A 55 -1.23 -14.21 -4.00
C GLY A 55 -2.49 -14.79 -4.62
N ARG A 56 -2.35 -15.85 -5.44
CA ARG A 56 -3.50 -16.58 -6.01
C ARG A 56 -4.31 -17.34 -4.97
N LYS A 57 -3.64 -18.04 -4.04
CA LYS A 57 -4.30 -18.80 -2.96
C LYS A 57 -5.15 -17.88 -2.07
N CYS A 58 -4.62 -16.70 -1.73
CA CYS A 58 -5.22 -15.79 -0.76
C CYS A 58 -6.04 -14.66 -1.40
N GLY A 59 -6.05 -14.54 -2.72
CA GLY A 59 -6.77 -13.49 -3.45
C GLY A 59 -6.20 -12.09 -3.23
N TRP A 60 -4.88 -11.98 -3.04
CA TRP A 60 -4.19 -10.69 -2.87
C TRP A 60 -3.89 -10.04 -4.21
N ASP A 61 -3.85 -8.71 -4.21
CA ASP A 61 -3.34 -7.94 -5.35
C ASP A 61 -1.81 -7.93 -5.33
N MET A 62 -1.19 -8.33 -6.45
CA MET A 62 0.23 -8.65 -6.51
C MET A 62 0.99 -7.59 -7.32
N HIS A 63 1.96 -6.95 -6.69
CA HIS A 63 2.83 -5.94 -7.27
C HIS A 63 4.25 -6.48 -7.43
N GLU A 64 4.63 -6.79 -8.66
CA GLU A 64 5.93 -7.39 -8.98
C GLU A 64 6.95 -6.33 -9.44
N PHE A 65 8.08 -6.23 -8.74
CA PHE A 65 9.15 -5.29 -9.05
C PHE A 65 10.21 -5.99 -9.89
N LYS A 66 10.31 -5.59 -11.17
CA LYS A 66 11.35 -6.09 -12.08
C LYS A 66 12.73 -5.64 -11.62
N TYR A 67 13.71 -6.53 -11.80
CA TYR A 67 15.12 -6.30 -11.43
C TYR A 67 15.36 -6.02 -9.94
N SER A 68 14.40 -6.40 -9.09
CA SER A 68 14.41 -6.15 -7.66
C SER A 68 14.64 -7.46 -6.91
N GLY A 69 15.58 -7.46 -5.96
CA GLY A 69 15.82 -8.58 -5.04
C GLY A 69 14.92 -8.50 -3.79
N HIS A 70 15.20 -9.33 -2.78
CA HIS A 70 14.35 -9.49 -1.60
C HIS A 70 13.95 -8.18 -0.89
N GLY A 71 14.91 -7.29 -0.64
CA GLY A 71 14.64 -6.02 0.06
C GLY A 71 14.17 -4.87 -0.85
N GLY A 72 14.16 -5.06 -2.16
CA GLY A 72 13.87 -3.97 -3.09
C GLY A 72 12.41 -3.50 -3.06
N PRO A 73 11.39 -4.38 -3.01
CA PRO A 73 10.00 -3.95 -2.86
C PRO A 73 9.77 -3.11 -1.59
N ARG A 74 10.43 -3.46 -0.48
CA ARG A 74 10.37 -2.72 0.78
C ARG A 74 10.89 -1.30 0.62
N ILE A 75 12.04 -1.13 -0.05
CA ILE A 75 12.60 0.20 -0.34
C ILE A 75 11.66 1.01 -1.24
N CYS A 76 11.05 0.37 -2.25
CA CYS A 76 10.08 1.03 -3.12
C CYS A 76 8.81 1.45 -2.37
N MET A 77 8.31 0.64 -1.43
CA MET A 77 7.17 0.99 -0.60
C MET A 77 7.46 2.23 0.26
N TYR A 78 8.60 2.25 0.98
CA TYR A 78 8.97 3.43 1.78
C TYR A 78 9.15 4.69 0.91
N ALA A 79 9.74 4.55 -0.28
CA ALA A 79 9.88 5.69 -1.20
C ALA A 79 8.51 6.23 -1.68
N LEU A 80 7.52 5.35 -1.88
CA LEU A 80 6.16 5.75 -2.25
C LEU A 80 5.42 6.40 -1.07
N GLU A 81 5.58 5.88 0.14
CA GLU A 81 5.05 6.48 1.37
C GLU A 81 5.62 7.89 1.59
N ASP A 82 6.94 8.04 1.51
CA ASP A 82 7.62 9.34 1.62
C ASP A 82 7.13 10.33 0.56
N TYR A 83 6.95 9.87 -0.69
CA TYR A 83 6.42 10.69 -1.76
C TYR A 83 4.98 11.14 -1.50
N ALA A 84 4.11 10.23 -1.04
CA ALA A 84 2.72 10.55 -0.70
C ALA A 84 2.64 11.58 0.43
N MET A 85 3.47 11.43 1.47
CA MET A 85 3.58 12.40 2.56
C MET A 85 4.03 13.77 2.05
N ALA A 86 5.01 13.82 1.15
CA ALA A 86 5.48 15.07 0.55
C ALA A 86 4.37 15.76 -0.27
N VAL A 87 3.60 15.02 -1.07
CA VAL A 87 2.47 15.57 -1.83
C VAL A 87 1.40 16.13 -0.89
N GLN A 88 1.03 15.40 0.17
CA GLN A 88 0.07 15.88 1.17
C GLN A 88 0.53 17.17 1.85
N ALA A 89 1.82 17.27 2.20
CA ALA A 89 2.40 18.48 2.77
C ALA A 89 2.33 19.67 1.81
N ILE A 90 2.59 19.44 0.51
CA ILE A 90 2.45 20.48 -0.53
C ILE A 90 1.00 20.94 -0.67
N GLU A 91 0.03 20.02 -0.72
CA GLU A 91 -1.39 20.37 -0.82
C GLU A 91 -1.87 21.12 0.43
N ALA A 92 -1.47 20.69 1.63
CA ALA A 92 -1.76 21.41 2.86
C ALA A 92 -1.18 22.83 2.85
N ALA A 93 0.06 23.00 2.35
CA ALA A 93 0.69 24.31 2.22
C ALA A 93 -0.06 25.23 1.24
N LYS A 94 -0.60 24.71 0.13
CA LYS A 94 -1.45 25.48 -0.80
C LYS A 94 -2.71 25.99 -0.13
N VAL A 95 -3.41 25.13 0.62
CA VAL A 95 -4.63 25.51 1.34
C VAL A 95 -4.33 26.60 2.38
N VAL A 96 -3.20 26.49 3.10
CA VAL A 96 -2.76 27.55 4.02
C VAL A 96 -2.50 28.85 3.24
N GLN A 97 -1.74 28.82 2.15
CA GLN A 97 -1.47 30.03 1.37
C GLN A 97 -2.74 30.73 0.89
N GLU A 98 -3.73 29.98 0.39
CA GLU A 98 -5.03 30.51 -0.06
C GLU A 98 -5.80 31.17 1.09
N GLN A 99 -5.87 30.54 2.26
CA GLN A 99 -6.54 31.09 3.45
C GLN A 99 -5.90 32.40 3.96
N TRP A 100 -4.60 32.57 3.78
CA TRP A 100 -3.90 33.80 4.18
C TRP A 100 -4.04 34.90 3.12
N SER A 101 -4.20 34.54 1.84
CA SER A 101 -4.49 35.50 0.77
C SER A 101 -5.88 36.11 0.87
N GLU A 102 -6.89 35.37 1.36
CA GLU A 102 -8.24 35.89 1.59
C GLU A 102 -8.36 36.79 2.83
N LYS A 103 -7.39 36.75 3.75
CA LYS A 103 -7.35 37.61 4.95
C LYS A 103 -6.52 38.88 4.77
N GLY A 104 -6.04 39.15 3.55
CA GLY A 104 -5.09 40.22 3.25
C GLY A 104 -5.66 41.62 2.98
N ASP A 105 -6.98 41.80 2.96
CA ASP A 105 -7.61 43.12 2.79
C ASP A 105 -8.11 43.67 4.14
N TYR A 106 -7.19 44.21 4.95
CA TYR A 106 -7.49 45.17 6.03
C TYR A 106 -6.43 46.26 6.09
#